data_AF-A0A0F9HP47-F1
#
_entry.id   AF-A0A0F9HP47-F1
#
_cell.length_a   1.000
_cell.length_b   1.000
_cell.length_c   1.000
_cell.angle_alpha   90.00
_cell.angle_beta   90.00
_cell.angle_gamma   90.00
#
_symmetry.space_group_name_H-M   'P 1'
#
loop_
_entity.id
_entity.type
_entity.pdbx_description
1 polymer ?
#
loop_
_entity_poly.entity_id
_entity_poly.type
_entity_poly.pdbx_seq_one_letter_code
_entity_poly.pdbx_strand_id
1 'polypeptide(L)'
;MSKVCTKCGLEKELTEFYRQSATKDGLRYWCKECVAQWRKDNPERRSISDAKYDRKYREKYPEKIAARNAVNNAVIAGRLEKKPCECGELEVEGHHEDYDKPLDVEWLCTKCHRKLHRKELN
;
A
#
# COMPACT_ATOMS: atom_id res chain seq x y z
N MET A 1 27.71 14.45 -8.20
CA MET A 1 28.09 14.38 -6.76
C MET A 1 28.02 12.91 -6.41
N SER A 2 29.05 12.36 -5.78
CA SER A 2 29.18 10.92 -5.56
C SER A 2 29.30 10.56 -4.07
N LYS A 3 29.01 9.29 -3.74
CA LYS A 3 29.33 8.67 -2.45
C LYS A 3 29.69 7.20 -2.64
N VAL A 4 30.50 6.69 -1.72
CA VAL A 4 30.92 5.28 -1.71
C VAL A 4 29.87 4.42 -1.02
N CYS A 5 29.46 3.35 -1.69
CA CYS A 5 28.58 2.34 -1.12
C CYS A 5 29.36 1.48 -0.10
N THR A 6 28.91 1.42 1.15
CA THR A 6 29.62 0.66 2.19
C THR A 6 29.47 -0.87 2.07
N LYS A 7 28.65 -1.37 1.12
CA LYS A 7 28.50 -2.81 0.85
C LYS A 7 29.38 -3.30 -0.29
N CYS A 8 29.37 -2.62 -1.44
CA CYS A 8 30.17 -3.05 -2.60
C CYS A 8 31.47 -2.26 -2.80
N GLY A 9 31.71 -1.20 -2.01
CA GLY A 9 32.91 -0.37 -2.10
C GLY A 9 32.97 0.56 -3.31
N LEU A 10 31.99 0.52 -4.21
CA LEU A 10 31.98 1.34 -5.41
C LEU A 10 31.52 2.78 -5.12
N GLU A 11 32.20 3.73 -5.73
CA GLU A 11 31.76 5.12 -5.83
C GLU A 11 30.59 5.21 -6.84
N LYS A 12 29.49 5.84 -6.43
CA LYS A 12 28.30 6.03 -7.27
C LYS A 12 27.71 7.41 -7.07
N GLU A 13 26.99 7.89 -8.08
CA GLU A 13 26.23 9.14 -7.97
C GLU A 13 25.22 9.08 -6.82
N LEU A 14 24.97 10.22 -6.16
CA LEU A 14 24.01 10.29 -5.05
C LEU A 14 22.60 9.79 -5.43
N THR A 15 22.23 9.89 -6.71
CA THR A 15 20.97 9.36 -7.26
C THR A 15 20.87 7.84 -7.15
N GLU A 16 22.00 7.14 -7.02
CA GLU A 16 22.06 5.68 -6.88
C GLU A 16 21.83 5.21 -5.43
N PHE A 17 21.39 6.11 -4.55
CA PHE A 17 21.07 5.81 -3.15
C PHE A 17 19.63 6.20 -2.84
N TYR A 18 18.97 5.43 -1.99
CA TYR A 18 17.64 5.78 -1.49
C TYR A 18 17.73 6.89 -0.44
N ARG A 19 16.71 7.77 -0.40
CA ARG A 19 16.57 8.78 0.65
C ARG A 19 16.38 8.12 2.02
N GLN A 20 17.07 8.63 3.02
CA GLN A 20 16.94 8.23 4.42
C GLN A 20 17.14 9.48 5.29
N SER A 21 16.04 10.15 5.64
CA SER A 21 16.07 11.43 6.37
C SER A 21 16.76 11.37 7.73
N ALA A 22 16.90 10.18 8.30
CA ALA A 22 17.59 9.97 9.57
C ALA A 22 19.13 10.03 9.48
N THR A 23 19.73 10.04 8.27
CA THR A 23 21.19 10.14 8.10
C THR A 23 21.64 11.57 7.84
N LYS A 24 22.92 11.86 8.14
CA LYS A 24 23.53 13.19 8.01
C LYS A 24 23.39 13.79 6.61
N ASP A 25 23.53 12.96 5.58
CA ASP A 25 23.45 13.34 4.16
C ASP A 25 22.06 13.08 3.54
N GLY A 26 21.11 12.59 4.34
CA GLY A 26 19.77 12.22 3.87
C GLY A 26 19.73 11.02 2.92
N LEU A 27 20.81 10.23 2.82
CA LEU A 27 20.93 9.10 1.91
C LEU A 27 21.39 7.82 2.61
N ARG A 28 20.88 6.68 2.15
CA ARG A 28 21.28 5.35 2.64
C ARG A 28 22.77 5.08 2.40
N TYR A 29 23.40 4.27 3.24
CA TYR A 29 24.81 3.85 3.09
C TYR A 29 25.05 2.86 1.93
N TRP A 30 24.02 2.11 1.52
CA TRP A 30 24.10 1.13 0.44
C TRP A 30 23.43 1.65 -0.82
N CYS A 31 24.04 1.42 -1.98
CA CYS A 31 23.46 1.76 -3.27
C CYS A 31 22.22 0.91 -3.58
N LYS A 32 21.37 1.40 -4.48
CA LYS A 32 20.09 0.78 -4.89
C LYS A 32 20.26 -0.68 -5.30
N GLU A 33 21.28 -1.01 -6.08
CA GLU A 33 21.57 -2.38 -6.50
C GLU A 33 21.90 -3.31 -5.32
N CYS A 34 22.75 -2.84 -4.40
CA CYS A 34 23.09 -3.57 -3.18
C CYS A 34 21.86 -3.84 -2.29
N VAL A 35 20.92 -2.88 -2.25
CA VAL A 35 19.63 -3.05 -1.57
C VAL A 35 18.75 -4.07 -2.30
N ALA A 36 18.66 -3.96 -3.63
CA ALA A 36 17.85 -4.85 -4.46
C ALA A 36 18.32 -6.30 -4.33
N GLN A 37 19.63 -6.54 -4.38
CA GLN A 37 20.21 -7.86 -4.18
C GLN A 37 19.90 -8.40 -2.79
N TRP A 38 20.13 -7.59 -1.73
CA TRP A 38 19.79 -8.02 -0.36
C TRP A 38 18.32 -8.42 -0.21
N ARG A 39 17.40 -7.71 -0.86
CA ARG A 39 15.96 -8.06 -0.86
C ARG A 39 15.67 -9.39 -1.54
N LYS A 40 16.39 -9.71 -2.63
CA LYS A 40 16.27 -11.00 -3.34
C LYS A 40 16.82 -12.14 -2.48
N ASP A 41 17.93 -11.90 -1.78
CA ASP A 41 18.61 -12.91 -0.96
C ASP A 41 17.88 -13.18 0.37
N ASN A 42 16.97 -12.30 0.81
CA ASN A 42 16.29 -12.39 2.10
C ASN A 42 14.75 -12.35 1.96
N PRO A 43 14.12 -13.28 1.20
CA PRO A 43 12.68 -13.27 0.96
C PRO A 43 11.87 -13.47 2.25
N GLU A 44 12.38 -14.26 3.19
CA GLU A 44 11.77 -14.50 4.51
C GLU A 44 11.63 -13.22 5.35
N ARG A 45 12.64 -12.33 5.34
CA ARG A 45 12.61 -11.05 6.07
C ARG A 45 11.53 -10.13 5.54
N ARG A 46 11.29 -10.17 4.22
CA ARG A 46 10.18 -9.45 3.58
C ARG A 46 8.84 -10.03 4.02
N SER A 47 8.68 -11.35 3.95
CA SER A 47 7.47 -12.04 4.41
C SER A 47 7.14 -11.74 5.89
N ILE A 48 8.14 -11.77 6.77
CA ILE A 48 7.96 -11.42 8.20
C ILE A 48 7.54 -9.96 8.37
N SER A 49 8.16 -9.04 7.62
CA SER A 49 7.79 -7.61 7.66
C SER A 49 6.36 -7.39 7.18
N ASP A 50 5.96 -8.06 6.09
CA ASP A 50 4.63 -7.97 5.50
C ASP A 50 3.58 -8.56 6.46
N ALA A 51 3.86 -9.73 7.05
CA ALA A 51 2.98 -10.34 8.06
C ALA A 51 2.86 -9.50 9.35
N LYS A 52 3.96 -8.88 9.80
CA LYS A 52 3.94 -7.97 10.96
C LYS A 52 3.13 -6.71 10.65
N TYR A 53 3.26 -6.16 9.45
CA TYR A 53 2.48 -5.01 9.00
C TYR A 53 0.99 -5.36 8.90
N ASP A 54 0.65 -6.49 8.28
CA ASP A 54 -0.72 -6.99 8.18
C ASP A 54 -1.35 -7.16 9.57
N ARG A 55 -0.64 -7.81 10.50
CA ARG A 55 -1.12 -7.94 11.89
C ARG A 55 -1.40 -6.58 12.53
N LYS A 56 -0.45 -5.64 12.44
CA LYS A 56 -0.63 -4.28 12.99
C LYS A 56 -1.79 -3.54 12.34
N TYR A 57 -1.99 -3.71 11.04
CA TYR A 57 -3.11 -3.10 10.32
C TYR A 57 -4.44 -3.69 10.80
N ARG A 58 -4.50 -5.01 11.00
CA ARG A 58 -5.67 -5.70 11.56
C ARG A 58 -6.01 -5.28 12.98
N GLU A 59 -4.99 -5.12 13.82
CA GLU A 59 -5.14 -4.64 15.19
C GLU A 59 -5.60 -3.17 15.22
N LYS A 60 -5.11 -2.33 14.30
CA LYS A 60 -5.39 -0.90 14.28
C LYS A 60 -6.74 -0.54 13.66
N TYR A 61 -7.20 -1.31 12.69
CA TYR A 61 -8.41 -1.01 11.91
C TYR A 61 -9.35 -2.22 11.77
N PRO A 62 -9.76 -2.86 12.88
CA PRO A 62 -10.66 -4.02 12.84
C PRO A 62 -12.00 -3.70 12.15
N GLU A 63 -12.51 -2.49 12.32
CA GLU A 63 -13.76 -1.99 11.72
C GLU A 63 -13.69 -1.98 10.19
N LYS A 64 -12.58 -1.50 9.62
CA LYS A 64 -12.40 -1.45 8.16
C LYS A 64 -12.33 -2.84 7.54
N ILE A 65 -11.71 -3.78 8.25
CA ILE A 65 -11.61 -5.17 7.81
C ILE A 65 -12.97 -5.86 7.91
N ALA A 66 -13.68 -5.65 9.03
CA ALA A 66 -15.03 -6.18 9.20
C ALA A 66 -15.97 -5.68 8.09
N ALA A 67 -15.95 -4.37 7.80
CA ALA A 67 -16.74 -3.77 6.73
C ALA A 67 -16.41 -4.35 5.36
N ARG A 68 -15.12 -4.43 5.00
CA ARG A 68 -14.70 -5.04 3.73
C ARG A 68 -15.13 -6.51 3.61
N ASN A 69 -14.97 -7.29 4.68
CA ASN A 69 -15.37 -8.70 4.69
C ASN A 69 -16.88 -8.86 4.55
N ALA A 70 -17.66 -8.00 5.19
CA ALA A 70 -19.12 -8.00 5.09
C ALA A 70 -19.59 -7.72 3.65
N VAL A 71 -19.02 -6.72 2.97
CA VAL A 71 -19.29 -6.46 1.54
C VAL A 71 -18.97 -7.67 0.69
N ASN A 72 -17.76 -8.22 0.82
CA ASN A 72 -17.32 -9.38 0.03
C ASN A 72 -18.24 -10.57 0.23
N ASN A 73 -18.59 -10.89 1.48
CA ASN A 73 -19.50 -11.97 1.81
C ASN A 73 -20.92 -11.72 1.28
N ALA A 74 -21.40 -10.47 1.30
CA ALA A 74 -22.71 -10.12 0.76
C ALA A 74 -22.74 -10.24 -0.77
N VAL A 75 -21.67 -9.82 -1.46
CA VAL A 75 -21.53 -9.98 -2.92
C VAL A 75 -21.48 -11.45 -3.31
N ILE A 76 -20.64 -12.25 -2.64
CA ILE A 76 -20.51 -13.69 -2.91
C ILE A 76 -21.84 -14.40 -2.65
N ALA A 77 -22.56 -14.02 -1.60
CA ALA A 77 -23.87 -14.58 -1.27
C ALA A 77 -25.02 -14.04 -2.15
N GLY A 78 -24.75 -13.13 -3.10
CA GLY A 78 -25.77 -12.50 -3.94
C GLY A 78 -26.72 -11.56 -3.18
N ARG A 79 -26.39 -11.18 -1.95
CA ARG A 79 -27.17 -10.24 -1.12
C ARG A 79 -26.82 -8.77 -1.39
N LEU A 80 -25.71 -8.53 -2.09
CA LEU A 80 -25.27 -7.20 -2.49
C LEU A 80 -24.77 -7.26 -3.94
N GLU A 81 -25.34 -6.45 -4.81
CA GLU A 81 -24.94 -6.37 -6.21
C GLU A 81 -23.87 -5.29 -6.40
N LYS A 82 -22.82 -5.62 -7.16
CA LYS A 82 -21.82 -4.63 -7.60
C LYS A 82 -22.43 -3.76 -8.69
N LYS A 83 -22.46 -2.45 -8.48
CA LYS A 83 -22.91 -1.49 -9.50
C LYS A 83 -21.71 -0.97 -10.29
N PRO A 84 -21.89 -0.55 -11.56
CA PRO A 84 -20.87 0.20 -12.27
C PRO A 84 -20.50 1.48 -11.52
N CYS A 85 -19.26 1.94 -11.71
CA CYS A 85 -18.85 3.27 -11.29
C CYS A 85 -19.65 4.32 -12.08
N GLU A 86 -19.88 5.50 -11.50
CA GLU A 86 -20.53 6.63 -12.19
C GLU A 86 -19.89 6.97 -13.55
N CYS A 87 -18.57 6.73 -13.70
CA CYS A 87 -17.88 6.94 -14.97
C CYS A 87 -18.11 5.83 -16.02
N GLY A 88 -18.95 4.84 -15.74
CA GLY A 88 -19.29 3.71 -16.61
C GLY A 88 -18.38 2.48 -16.53
N GLU A 89 -17.35 2.50 -15.67
CA GLU A 89 -16.43 1.38 -15.51
C GLU A 89 -17.05 0.25 -14.68
N LEU A 90 -16.83 -1.01 -15.11
CA LEU A 90 -17.40 -2.19 -14.45
C LEU A 90 -16.46 -2.81 -13.42
N GLU A 91 -15.16 -2.58 -13.57
CA GLU A 91 -14.17 -2.98 -12.57
C GLU A 91 -14.20 -2.00 -11.38
N VAL A 92 -14.97 -2.40 -10.36
CA VAL A 92 -15.27 -1.56 -9.18
C VAL A 92 -14.82 -2.17 -7.86
N GLU A 93 -14.47 -1.26 -6.95
CA GLU A 93 -14.17 -1.49 -5.54
C GLU A 93 -15.26 -0.81 -4.69
N GLY A 94 -15.57 -1.38 -3.52
CA GLY A 94 -16.48 -0.74 -2.57
C GLY A 94 -15.75 0.32 -1.76
N HIS A 95 -16.20 1.56 -1.87
CA HIS A 95 -15.78 2.68 -1.05
C HIS A 95 -16.73 2.83 0.15
N HIS A 96 -16.15 2.94 1.35
CA HIS A 96 -16.88 3.16 2.60
C HIS A 96 -16.64 4.59 3.06
N GLU A 97 -17.70 5.41 3.13
CA GLU A 97 -17.68 6.69 3.84
C GLU A 97 -17.80 6.47 5.36
N ASP A 98 -18.68 5.53 5.75
CA ASP A 98 -18.94 5.15 7.14
C ASP A 98 -18.70 3.64 7.32
N TYR A 99 -17.60 3.29 7.99
CA TYR A 99 -17.24 1.88 8.22
C TYR A 99 -18.15 1.17 9.24
N ASP A 100 -18.98 1.89 10.00
CA ASP A 100 -19.99 1.30 10.89
C ASP A 100 -21.24 0.82 10.11
N LYS A 101 -21.36 1.22 8.83
CA LYS A 101 -22.38 0.76 7.89
C LYS A 101 -21.74 -0.13 6.82
N PRO A 102 -21.43 -1.38 7.15
CA PRO A 102 -20.51 -2.19 6.34
C PRO A 102 -21.01 -2.50 4.93
N LEU A 103 -22.32 -2.52 4.69
CA LEU A 103 -22.92 -2.77 3.37
C LEU A 103 -23.29 -1.49 2.61
N ASP A 104 -23.14 -0.33 3.25
CA ASP A 104 -23.34 0.98 2.63
C ASP A 104 -22.04 1.37 1.93
N VAL A 105 -21.95 0.98 0.66
CA VAL A 105 -20.77 1.23 -0.17
C VAL A 105 -21.13 1.90 -1.48
N GLU A 106 -20.29 2.86 -1.85
CA GLU A 106 -20.27 3.39 -3.21
C GLU A 106 -19.35 2.54 -4.07
N TRP A 107 -19.82 2.12 -5.24
CA TRP A 107 -19.03 1.35 -6.18
C TRP A 107 -18.22 2.28 -7.09
N LEU A 108 -16.90 2.28 -6.91
CA LEU A 108 -16.01 3.17 -7.65
C LEU A 108 -14.92 2.37 -8.34
N CYS A 109 -14.56 2.75 -9.56
CA CYS A 109 -13.33 2.24 -10.18
C CYS A 109 -12.10 2.77 -9.44
N THR A 110 -10.97 2.08 -9.53
CA THR A 110 -9.74 2.46 -8.81
C THR A 110 -9.30 3.90 -9.09
N LYS A 111 -9.55 4.43 -10.31
CA LYS A 111 -9.24 5.83 -10.66
C LYS A 111 -10.12 6.83 -9.91
N CYS A 112 -11.43 6.59 -9.85
CA CYS A 112 -12.39 7.45 -9.15
C CYS A 112 -12.21 7.33 -7.63
N HIS A 113 -12.03 6.12 -7.12
CA HIS A 113 -11.78 5.85 -5.70
C HIS A 113 -10.55 6.61 -5.18
N ARG A 114 -9.42 6.57 -5.91
CA ARG A 114 -8.22 7.33 -5.54
C ARG A 114 -8.42 8.84 -5.62
N LYS A 115 -9.18 9.33 -6.60
CA LYS A 115 -9.51 10.75 -6.72
C LYS A 115 -10.34 11.23 -5.52
N LEU A 116 -11.29 10.42 -5.07
CA LEU A 116 -12.14 10.74 -3.93
C LEU A 116 -11.31 10.88 -2.64
N HIS A 117 -10.52 9.85 -2.28
CA HIS A 117 -9.64 9.93 -1.12
C HIS A 117 -8.62 11.08 -1.18
N ARG A 118 -8.20 11.51 -2.37
CA ARG A 118 -7.35 12.70 -2.50
C ARG A 118 -8.10 14.00 -2.19
N LYS A 119 -9.39 14.08 -2.52
CA LYS A 119 -10.23 15.26 -2.23
C LYS A 119 -10.53 15.39 -0.73
N GLU A 120 -10.75 14.27 -0.04
CA GLU A 120 -11.05 14.25 1.40
C GLU A 120 -9.85 14.62 2.30
N LEU A 121 -8.62 14.58 1.75
CA LEU A 121 -7.38 14.91 2.45
C LEU A 121 -6.96 16.38 2.32
N ASN A 122 -7.81 17.23 1.73
CA ASN A 122 -7.64 18.68 1.62
C ASN A 122 -8.73 19.40 2.41
#